data_AF-A0A5J4NRL2-F1
#
_entry.id   AF-A0A5J4NRL2-F1
#
_cell.length_a   1.000
_cell.length_b   1.000
_cell.length_c   1.000
_cell.angle_alpha   90.00
_cell.angle_beta   90.00
_cell.angle_gamma   90.00
#
_symmetry.space_group_name_H-M   'P 1'
#
loop_
_entity.id
_entity.type
_entity.pdbx_description
1 polymer ?
#
loop_
_entity_poly.entity_id
_entity_poly.type
_entity_poly.pdbx_seq_one_letter_code
_entity_poly.pdbx_strand_id
1 'polypeptide(L)'
;MEQPKGQLLDIEPKKALYFEGPFTDIVTSYIQLHNPQDHAVCFKVKTTVPKRYCVRPSSGVLQAKERLTVAVMLQPFNYDPLEKTKHKFMIQSMLLPDGDHPSLDLLWKEADSDKMIDLKLICVLRMPGELAVEPSHDLVFEGPFTKPVSSTVTLTNPSRDPILFKIQASSPKLSATPGSGVVNPNETTEVLVKVKPLDPSDQAKIRERLLIQSLVLKDSETQSPEELLETSPTTDTILKCVFRISGMAPMEDKIKPVKQTHSMASAADSSYNAKGGTSVEALLNEIQALRVENKALKEADIQHRRAALSDTCLHSAVGGGAAIGRQGALGAIASVPPILYLILALLIGLFLGKFAL
;
A
#
# COMPACT_ATOMS: atom_id res chain seq x y z
N MET A 1 16.29 20.82 23.70
CA MET A 1 15.19 19.96 23.24
C MET A 1 14.71 19.17 24.44
N GLU A 2 13.56 19.53 25.03
CA GLU A 2 13.01 18.78 26.16
C GLU A 2 12.51 17.42 25.68
N GLN A 3 13.03 16.34 26.26
CA GLN A 3 12.43 15.01 26.14
C GLN A 3 11.06 15.04 26.84
N PRO A 4 10.03 14.38 26.28
CA PRO A 4 8.78 14.21 27.00
C PRO A 4 9.05 13.43 28.29
N LYS A 5 8.68 14.02 29.44
CA LYS A 5 8.85 13.42 30.77
C LYS A 5 8.23 12.01 30.80
N GLY A 6 9.05 11.00 31.09
CA GLY A 6 8.62 9.62 31.24
C GLY A 6 9.04 8.65 30.15
N GLN A 7 9.91 9.02 29.21
CA GLN A 7 10.44 8.09 28.20
C GLN A 7 11.86 7.60 28.54
N LEU A 8 12.08 6.28 28.49
CA LEU A 8 13.38 5.66 28.84
C LEU A 8 14.41 5.77 27.72
N LEU A 9 13.96 5.58 26.49
CA LEU A 9 14.79 5.58 25.28
C LEU A 9 14.52 6.83 24.44
N ASP A 10 15.58 7.42 23.93
CA ASP A 10 15.51 8.35 22.81
C ASP A 10 15.24 7.56 21.53
N ILE A 11 14.11 7.84 20.89
CA ILE A 11 13.66 7.12 19.69
C ILE A 11 13.52 8.09 18.53
N GLU A 12 14.18 7.79 17.42
CA GLU A 12 14.04 8.51 16.16
C GLU A 12 13.62 7.56 15.05
N PRO A 13 12.56 7.87 14.26
CA PRO A 13 11.72 9.06 14.32
C PRO A 13 10.71 9.05 15.49
N LYS A 14 10.24 10.24 15.90
CA LYS A 14 9.34 10.40 17.08
C LYS A 14 7.85 10.16 16.82
N LYS A 15 7.40 10.28 15.56
CA LYS A 15 5.96 10.28 15.21
C LYS A 15 5.60 9.27 14.13
N ALA A 16 6.36 9.25 13.04
CA ALA A 16 6.02 8.48 11.86
C ALA A 16 7.25 7.79 11.26
N LEU A 17 7.06 6.56 10.81
CA LEU A 17 8.02 5.78 10.05
C LEU A 17 7.59 5.78 8.59
N TYR A 18 8.46 6.27 7.71
CA TYR A 18 8.17 6.43 6.29
C TYR A 18 8.74 5.26 5.49
N PHE A 19 7.93 4.75 4.57
CA PHE A 19 8.33 3.76 3.58
C PHE A 19 8.03 4.33 2.20
N GLU A 20 9.09 4.56 1.44
CA GLU A 20 8.99 4.97 0.05
C GLU A 20 8.98 3.74 -0.84
N GLY A 21 7.97 3.67 -1.71
CA GLY A 21 7.89 2.63 -2.72
C GLY A 21 8.99 2.75 -3.80
N PRO A 22 8.85 2.01 -4.91
CA PRO A 22 7.76 1.10 -5.21
C PRO A 22 7.70 -0.08 -4.22
N PHE A 23 6.49 -0.54 -3.88
CA PHE A 23 6.27 -1.66 -2.94
C PHE A 23 6.30 -3.03 -3.62
N THR A 24 6.95 -3.11 -4.79
CA THR A 24 7.19 -4.36 -5.54
C THR A 24 8.34 -5.17 -4.95
N ASP A 25 9.22 -4.53 -4.20
CA ASP A 25 10.36 -5.13 -3.52
C ASP A 25 10.36 -4.76 -2.02
N ILE A 26 11.30 -5.33 -1.27
CA ILE A 26 11.43 -5.05 0.16
C ILE A 26 11.86 -3.60 0.36
N VAL A 27 11.07 -2.83 1.10
CA VAL A 27 11.39 -1.45 1.49
C VAL A 27 11.80 -1.41 2.94
N THR A 28 12.96 -0.84 3.24
CA THR A 28 13.49 -0.77 4.61
C THR A 28 13.45 0.66 5.14
N SER A 29 12.96 0.80 6.36
CA SER A 29 13.02 2.04 7.15
C SER A 29 13.68 1.74 8.49
N TYR A 30 14.27 2.76 9.12
CA TYR A 30 15.10 2.58 10.31
C TYR A 30 14.55 3.32 11.50
N ILE A 31 14.61 2.67 12.67
CA ILE A 31 14.34 3.28 13.97
C ILE A 31 15.66 3.30 14.74
N GLN A 32 16.13 4.48 15.11
CA GLN A 32 17.26 4.64 16.00
C GLN A 32 16.78 4.66 17.45
N LEU A 33 17.38 3.79 18.26
CA LEU A 33 17.19 3.73 19.69
C LEU A 33 18.47 4.18 20.37
N HIS A 34 18.37 5.11 21.30
CA HIS A 34 19.47 5.54 22.16
C HIS A 34 19.03 5.40 23.61
N ASN A 35 19.89 4.81 24.44
CA ASN A 35 19.67 4.71 25.87
C ASN A 35 20.37 5.85 26.62
N PRO A 36 19.70 6.97 26.93
CA PRO A 36 20.31 8.06 27.69
C PRO A 36 20.52 7.71 29.18
N GLN A 37 20.04 6.57 29.67
CA GLN A 37 20.13 6.18 31.07
C GLN A 37 21.52 5.64 31.45
N ASP A 38 21.78 5.53 32.76
CA ASP A 38 23.00 4.93 33.32
C ASP A 38 22.85 3.43 33.63
N HIS A 39 21.68 2.85 33.29
CA HIS A 39 21.36 1.44 33.49
C HIS A 39 20.88 0.81 32.16
N ALA A 40 20.91 -0.52 32.09
CA ALA A 40 20.45 -1.24 30.91
C ALA A 40 18.92 -1.15 30.76
N VAL A 41 18.46 -1.03 29.52
CA VAL A 41 17.03 -0.92 29.16
C VAL A 41 16.69 -2.00 28.15
N CYS A 42 15.62 -2.75 28.43
CA CYS A 42 15.07 -3.72 27.49
C CYS A 42 14.13 -3.02 26.52
N PHE A 43 14.12 -3.46 25.26
CA PHE A 43 13.15 -2.98 24.27
C PHE A 43 12.49 -4.13 23.51
N LYS A 44 11.27 -3.87 23.03
CA LYS A 44 10.49 -4.77 22.17
C LYS A 44 9.67 -3.98 21.16
N VAL A 45 9.77 -4.35 19.89
CA VAL A 45 9.05 -3.73 18.78
C VAL A 45 7.87 -4.62 18.38
N LYS A 46 6.68 -4.05 18.38
CA LYS A 46 5.43 -4.70 17.96
C LYS A 46 4.79 -3.92 16.81
N THR A 47 4.01 -4.60 15.97
CA THR A 47 3.28 -3.98 14.86
C THR A 47 1.86 -4.49 14.79
N THR A 48 0.94 -3.67 14.26
CA THR A 48 -0.44 -4.10 13.98
C THR A 48 -0.53 -5.03 12.76
N VAL A 49 0.53 -5.17 11.97
CA VAL A 49 0.52 -5.93 10.71
C VAL A 49 1.76 -6.84 10.57
N PRO A 50 1.94 -7.82 11.46
CA PRO A 50 3.17 -8.62 11.53
C PRO A 50 3.47 -9.43 10.26
N LYS A 51 2.45 -9.79 9.47
CA LYS A 51 2.63 -10.50 8.20
C LYS A 51 3.32 -9.65 7.11
N ARG A 52 3.20 -8.32 7.18
CA ARG A 52 3.76 -7.41 6.18
C ARG A 52 5.13 -6.86 6.57
N TYR A 53 5.56 -7.01 7.82
CA TYR A 53 6.80 -6.41 8.30
C TYR A 53 7.73 -7.43 8.94
N CYS A 54 9.00 -7.38 8.54
CA CYS A 54 10.08 -8.03 9.25
C CYS A 54 10.86 -6.96 10.03
N VAL A 55 11.12 -7.19 11.32
CA VAL A 55 11.85 -6.24 12.18
C VAL A 55 13.10 -6.91 12.71
N ARG A 56 14.27 -6.26 12.56
CA ARG A 56 15.55 -6.77 13.05
C ARG A 56 16.42 -5.66 13.68
N PRO A 57 16.86 -5.84 14.94
CA PRO A 57 16.32 -6.76 15.94
C PRO A 57 14.89 -6.36 16.36
N SER A 58 14.01 -7.33 16.63
CA SER A 58 12.63 -7.07 17.11
C SER A 58 12.55 -6.88 18.62
N SER A 59 13.55 -7.35 19.36
CA SER A 59 13.72 -7.15 20.80
C SER A 59 15.19 -7.25 21.17
N GLY A 60 15.55 -6.71 22.33
CA GLY A 60 16.92 -6.77 22.82
C GLY A 60 17.10 -5.97 24.11
N VAL A 61 18.35 -5.86 24.53
CA VAL A 61 18.79 -5.08 25.68
C VAL A 61 19.79 -4.04 25.18
N LEU A 62 19.62 -2.80 25.61
CA LEU A 62 20.54 -1.69 25.37
C LEU A 62 21.28 -1.37 26.67
N GLN A 63 22.60 -1.41 26.62
CA GLN A 63 23.45 -0.99 27.72
C GLN A 63 23.36 0.53 27.94
N ALA A 64 23.86 0.98 29.09
CA ALA A 64 23.93 2.40 29.41
C ALA A 64 24.65 3.17 28.28
N LYS A 65 24.06 4.28 27.82
CA LYS A 65 24.55 5.14 26.73
C LYS A 65 24.68 4.47 25.35
N GLU A 66 24.19 3.25 25.18
CA GLU A 66 24.27 2.53 23.91
C GLU A 66 23.28 3.08 22.87
N ARG A 67 23.64 2.93 21.58
CA ARG A 67 22.78 3.21 20.44
C ARG A 67 22.62 1.97 19.57
N LEU A 68 21.43 1.77 19.04
CA LEU A 68 21.10 0.66 18.16
C LEU A 68 20.15 1.13 17.06
N THR A 69 20.38 0.62 15.86
CA THR A 69 19.50 0.84 14.73
C THR A 69 18.66 -0.42 14.49
N VAL A 70 17.34 -0.28 14.57
CA VAL A 70 16.38 -1.32 14.22
C VAL A 70 15.95 -1.13 12.77
N ALA A 71 16.17 -2.16 11.95
CA ALA A 71 15.70 -2.22 10.58
C ALA A 71 14.27 -2.76 10.54
N VAL A 72 13.36 -1.99 9.94
CA VAL A 72 11.97 -2.38 9.69
C VAL A 72 11.80 -2.55 8.20
N MET A 73 11.60 -3.79 7.77
CA MET A 73 11.50 -4.20 6.37
C MET A 73 10.05 -4.50 6.02
N LEU A 74 9.43 -3.66 5.19
CA LEU A 74 8.13 -3.89 4.59
C LEU A 74 8.27 -4.90 3.44
N GLN A 75 7.52 -5.98 3.50
CA GLN A 75 7.47 -7.00 2.46
C GLN A 75 6.70 -6.48 1.23
N PRO A 76 7.04 -6.96 0.01
CA PRO A 76 6.33 -6.61 -1.21
C PRO A 76 4.82 -6.86 -1.11
N PHE A 77 4.02 -5.95 -1.66
CA PHE A 77 2.57 -6.13 -1.79
C PHE A 77 1.98 -5.21 -2.86
N ASN A 78 0.76 -5.52 -3.29
CA ASN A 78 0.01 -4.66 -4.20
C ASN A 78 -0.49 -3.43 -3.43
N TYR A 79 0.18 -2.30 -3.60
CA TYR A 79 -0.19 -1.03 -2.98
C TYR A 79 -1.37 -0.38 -3.71
N ASP A 80 -2.39 -0.01 -2.95
CA ASP A 80 -3.53 0.78 -3.41
C ASP A 80 -3.51 2.14 -2.67
N PRO A 81 -3.25 3.26 -3.38
CA PRO A 81 -3.26 4.60 -2.78
C PRO A 81 -4.60 4.99 -2.15
N LEU A 82 -5.70 4.37 -2.58
CA LEU A 82 -7.04 4.61 -2.04
C LEU A 82 -7.25 3.86 -0.71
N GLU A 83 -6.46 2.82 -0.45
CA GLU A 83 -6.52 2.10 0.82
C GLU A 83 -5.86 2.95 1.92
N LYS A 84 -6.66 3.41 2.87
CA LYS A 84 -6.15 4.07 4.08
C LYS A 84 -5.41 3.06 4.95
N THR A 85 -4.15 2.79 4.64
CA THR A 85 -3.31 1.88 5.44
C THR A 85 -2.99 2.55 6.79
N LYS A 86 -3.50 1.98 7.89
CA LYS A 86 -3.28 2.47 9.26
C LYS A 86 -2.31 1.58 10.03
N HIS A 87 -1.17 1.24 9.43
CA HIS A 87 -0.17 0.41 10.10
C HIS A 87 0.49 1.22 11.23
N LYS A 88 0.73 0.58 12.37
CA LYS A 88 1.34 1.21 13.54
C LYS A 88 2.43 0.30 14.11
N PHE A 89 3.52 0.92 14.55
CA PHE A 89 4.54 0.29 15.37
C PHE A 89 4.43 0.77 16.80
N MET A 90 4.75 -0.11 17.74
CA MET A 90 4.84 0.18 19.15
C MET A 90 6.20 -0.30 19.66
N ILE A 91 6.98 0.61 20.22
CA ILE A 91 8.25 0.34 20.86
C ILE A 91 7.99 0.38 22.36
N GLN A 92 8.07 -0.79 22.98
CA GLN A 92 7.90 -0.98 24.40
C GLN A 92 9.27 -1.05 25.05
N SER A 93 9.45 -0.34 26.16
CA SER A 93 10.72 -0.24 26.88
C SER A 93 10.50 -0.38 28.38
N MET A 94 11.48 -0.95 29.08
CA MET A 94 11.50 -1.03 30.53
C MET A 94 12.93 -1.12 31.03
N LEU A 95 13.18 -0.68 32.28
CA LEU A 95 14.46 -0.91 32.92
C LEU A 95 14.71 -2.41 33.06
N LEU A 96 15.93 -2.85 32.79
CA LEU A 96 16.32 -4.22 33.07
C LEU A 96 16.30 -4.42 34.60
N PRO A 97 15.43 -5.29 35.16
CA PRO A 97 15.38 -5.49 36.60
C PRO A 97 16.62 -6.21 37.11
N ASP A 98 17.05 -5.91 38.33
CA ASP A 98 18.16 -6.61 38.98
C ASP A 98 17.81 -8.08 39.20
N GLY A 99 18.69 -9.00 38.75
CA GLY A 99 18.49 -10.45 38.87
C GLY A 99 19.03 -11.22 37.67
N ASP A 100 19.15 -12.55 37.82
CA ASP A 100 19.52 -13.43 36.72
C ASP A 100 18.25 -13.84 35.96
N HIS A 101 18.12 -13.34 34.72
CA HIS A 101 16.94 -13.56 33.89
C HIS A 101 17.26 -14.58 32.80
N PRO A 102 16.66 -15.78 32.81
CA PRO A 102 17.02 -16.85 31.88
C PRO A 102 16.64 -16.55 30.42
N SER A 103 15.68 -15.65 30.18
CA SER A 103 15.36 -15.15 28.84
C SER A 103 14.57 -13.84 28.87
N LEU A 104 14.72 -13.04 27.80
CA LEU A 104 13.97 -11.81 27.62
C LEU A 104 12.45 -12.06 27.50
N ASP A 105 12.03 -13.21 26.98
CA ASP A 105 10.62 -13.54 26.82
C ASP A 105 9.90 -13.80 28.15
N LEU A 106 10.57 -14.40 29.13
CA LEU A 106 10.02 -14.58 30.47
C LEU A 106 9.94 -13.23 31.19
N LEU A 107 10.97 -12.40 31.04
CA LEU A 107 10.99 -11.05 31.58
C LEU A 107 9.78 -10.22 31.11
N TRP A 108 9.42 -10.28 29.82
CA TRP A 108 8.23 -9.60 29.31
C TRP A 108 6.89 -10.17 29.77
N LYS A 109 6.84 -11.43 30.24
CA LYS A 109 5.63 -12.06 30.78
C LYS A 109 5.41 -11.73 32.25
N GLU A 110 6.50 -11.60 33.00
CA GLU A 110 6.49 -11.32 34.44
C GLU A 110 6.48 -9.83 34.75
N ALA A 111 6.92 -8.99 33.81
CA ALA A 111 6.97 -7.56 33.99
C ALA A 111 5.57 -6.94 34.16
N ASP A 112 5.48 -6.05 35.14
CA ASP A 112 4.30 -5.24 35.43
C ASP A 112 4.06 -4.23 34.30
N SER A 113 2.81 -4.13 33.83
CA SER A 113 2.43 -3.18 32.78
C SER A 113 2.70 -1.72 33.16
N ASP A 114 2.65 -1.40 34.46
CA ASP A 114 2.88 -0.03 34.95
C ASP A 114 4.34 0.40 34.85
N LYS A 115 5.27 -0.56 34.72
CA LYS A 115 6.71 -0.31 34.54
C LYS A 115 7.13 -0.26 33.08
N MET A 116 6.21 -0.52 32.16
CA MET A 116 6.46 -0.50 30.72
C MET A 116 6.09 0.86 30.14
N ILE A 117 6.99 1.38 29.30
CA ILE A 117 6.78 2.63 28.59
C ILE A 117 6.69 2.34 27.09
N ASP A 118 5.60 2.78 26.49
CA ASP A 118 5.27 2.54 25.08
C ASP A 118 5.37 3.83 24.26
N LEU A 119 6.12 3.80 23.16
CA LEU A 119 6.07 4.79 22.09
C LEU A 119 5.36 4.21 20.87
N LYS A 120 4.41 4.95 20.30
CA LYS A 120 3.68 4.55 19.09
C LYS A 120 4.10 5.39 17.88
N LEU A 121 4.47 4.71 16.80
CA LEU A 121 4.76 5.31 15.51
C LEU A 121 3.68 4.93 14.50
N ILE A 122 3.22 5.90 13.70
CA ILE A 122 2.38 5.62 12.53
C ILE A 122 3.28 5.25 11.34
N CYS A 123 2.82 4.34 10.49
CA CYS A 123 3.49 4.10 9.21
C CYS A 123 2.88 4.98 8.14
N VAL A 124 3.72 5.61 7.35
CA VAL A 124 3.30 6.35 6.15
C VAL A 124 3.92 5.64 4.96
N LEU A 125 3.06 5.06 4.12
CA LEU A 125 3.44 4.46 2.86
C LEU A 125 3.21 5.52 1.76
N ARG A 126 4.24 5.80 0.98
CA ARG A 126 4.19 6.76 -0.13
C ARG A 126 4.90 6.21 -1.35
N MET A 127 4.39 6.51 -2.53
CA MET A 127 5.16 6.31 -3.76
C MET A 127 6.23 7.41 -3.90
N PRO A 128 7.38 7.11 -4.53
CA PRO A 128 8.37 8.13 -4.86
C PRO A 128 7.74 9.27 -5.65
N GLY A 129 7.97 10.50 -5.23
CA GLY A 129 7.43 11.67 -5.92
C GLY A 129 5.94 11.88 -5.71
N GLU A 130 5.26 11.12 -4.86
CA GLU A 130 3.85 11.34 -4.54
C GLU A 130 3.65 12.67 -3.81
N LEU A 131 2.86 13.56 -4.41
CA LEU A 131 2.43 14.81 -3.78
C LEU A 131 1.18 14.56 -2.93
N ALA A 132 1.10 15.24 -1.79
CA ALA A 132 -0.16 15.32 -1.04
C ALA A 132 -1.09 16.31 -1.74
N VAL A 133 -2.15 15.78 -2.36
CA VAL A 133 -3.11 16.55 -3.17
C VAL A 133 -4.40 16.79 -2.38
N GLU A 134 -4.81 18.05 -2.26
CA GLU A 134 -6.08 18.45 -1.65
C GLU A 134 -6.88 19.36 -2.60
N PRO A 135 -8.13 19.03 -2.99
CA PRO A 135 -8.86 17.80 -2.65
C PRO A 135 -8.25 16.57 -3.33
N SER A 136 -8.32 15.41 -2.68
CA SER A 136 -7.63 14.19 -3.14
C SER A 136 -8.40 13.35 -4.17
N HIS A 137 -9.68 13.65 -4.43
CA HIS A 137 -10.52 12.83 -5.32
C HIS A 137 -11.38 13.70 -6.24
N ASP A 138 -12.24 14.54 -5.65
CA ASP A 138 -13.21 15.34 -6.39
C ASP A 138 -12.81 16.81 -6.36
N LEU A 139 -12.51 17.38 -7.53
CA LEU A 139 -12.33 18.81 -7.72
C LEU A 139 -13.66 19.44 -8.12
N VAL A 140 -14.30 20.12 -7.18
CA VAL A 140 -15.66 20.64 -7.35
C VAL A 140 -15.64 22.04 -7.96
N PHE A 141 -16.44 22.25 -9.00
CA PHE A 141 -16.71 23.54 -9.62
C PHE A 141 -18.17 23.90 -9.39
N GLU A 142 -18.42 25.08 -8.84
CA GLU A 142 -19.77 25.58 -8.58
C GLU A 142 -20.18 26.59 -9.65
N GLY A 143 -21.27 26.28 -10.35
CA GLY A 143 -21.86 27.14 -11.36
C GLY A 143 -22.57 28.37 -10.77
N PRO A 144 -23.11 29.25 -11.63
CA PRO A 144 -23.44 28.99 -13.04
C PRO A 144 -22.24 29.01 -14.00
N PHE A 145 -22.19 28.05 -14.94
CA PHE A 145 -21.11 27.92 -15.94
C PHE A 145 -21.29 28.81 -17.19
N THR A 146 -22.07 29.88 -17.07
CA THR A 146 -22.22 30.90 -18.13
C THR A 146 -21.00 31.82 -18.22
N LYS A 147 -20.18 31.83 -17.17
CA LYS A 147 -18.88 32.51 -17.10
C LYS A 147 -17.80 31.49 -16.72
N PRO A 148 -16.51 31.82 -16.89
CA PRO A 148 -15.45 30.94 -16.42
C PRO A 148 -15.55 30.76 -14.90
N VAL A 149 -15.42 29.51 -14.45
CA VAL A 149 -15.44 29.11 -13.03
C VAL A 149 -14.10 28.49 -12.69
N SER A 150 -13.59 28.76 -11.50
CA SER A 150 -12.33 28.16 -11.03
C SER A 150 -12.53 27.35 -9.76
N SER A 151 -11.64 26.38 -9.56
CA SER A 151 -11.47 25.62 -8.33
C SER A 151 -9.98 25.45 -8.06
N THR A 152 -9.60 25.27 -6.80
CA THR A 152 -8.19 25.23 -6.39
C THR A 152 -7.80 23.82 -5.97
N VAL A 153 -6.63 23.38 -6.43
CA VAL A 153 -5.95 22.17 -5.97
C VAL A 153 -4.68 22.59 -5.25
N THR A 154 -4.49 22.08 -4.05
CA THR A 154 -3.30 22.30 -3.23
C THR A 154 -2.39 21.09 -3.36
N LEU A 155 -1.13 21.33 -3.74
CA LEU A 155 -0.09 20.33 -3.87
C LEU A 155 0.96 20.57 -2.78
N THR A 156 1.09 19.65 -1.84
CA THR A 156 2.12 19.71 -0.80
C THR A 156 3.18 18.66 -1.05
N ASN A 157 4.45 19.02 -0.92
CA ASN A 157 5.55 18.07 -1.02
C ASN A 157 5.91 17.52 0.38
N PRO A 158 5.54 16.26 0.71
CA PRO A 158 5.92 15.64 1.97
C PRO A 158 7.33 15.02 1.95
N SER A 159 8.00 15.00 0.79
CA SER A 159 9.32 14.42 0.58
C SER A 159 10.43 15.29 1.16
N ARG A 160 11.63 14.71 1.24
CA ARG A 160 12.88 15.41 1.54
C ARG A 160 13.57 15.93 0.28
N ASP A 161 13.11 15.49 -0.88
CA ASP A 161 13.64 15.89 -2.18
C ASP A 161 12.62 16.79 -2.91
N PRO A 162 13.07 17.74 -3.75
CA PRO A 162 12.17 18.54 -4.58
C PRO A 162 11.37 17.65 -5.53
N ILE A 163 10.09 17.99 -5.74
CA ILE A 163 9.22 17.25 -6.65
C ILE A 163 8.78 18.19 -7.77
N LEU A 164 9.08 17.79 -8.99
CA LEU A 164 8.55 18.40 -10.21
C LEU A 164 7.15 17.84 -10.48
N PHE A 165 6.23 18.70 -10.90
CA PHE A 165 4.89 18.30 -11.33
C PHE A 165 4.49 18.91 -12.66
N LYS A 166 3.56 18.23 -13.34
CA LYS A 166 2.86 18.71 -14.55
C LYS A 166 1.40 18.29 -14.50
N ILE A 167 0.54 19.19 -14.96
CA ILE A 167 -0.90 19.05 -14.91
C ILE A 167 -1.43 18.95 -16.32
N GLN A 168 -2.14 17.87 -16.58
CA GLN A 168 -2.76 17.58 -17.86
C GLN A 168 -4.27 17.44 -17.64
N ALA A 169 -5.03 18.30 -18.28
CA ALA A 169 -6.49 18.17 -18.30
C ALA A 169 -6.93 17.24 -19.43
N SER A 170 -7.99 16.46 -19.21
CA SER A 170 -8.60 15.61 -20.25
C SER A 170 -9.24 16.40 -21.39
N SER A 171 -9.37 17.72 -21.27
CA SER A 171 -10.13 18.57 -22.18
C SER A 171 -9.58 19.99 -22.30
N PRO A 172 -9.67 20.61 -23.49
CA PRO A 172 -9.23 21.99 -23.73
C PRO A 172 -10.12 23.05 -23.08
N LYS A 173 -11.24 22.63 -22.45
CA LYS A 173 -12.12 23.51 -21.68
C LYS A 173 -11.58 23.78 -20.28
N LEU A 174 -10.64 22.96 -19.81
CA LEU A 174 -9.94 23.11 -18.54
C LEU A 174 -8.55 23.71 -18.78
N SER A 175 -8.12 24.55 -17.86
CA SER A 175 -6.77 25.11 -17.82
C SER A 175 -6.31 25.13 -16.37
N ALA A 176 -5.02 24.86 -16.13
CA ALA A 176 -4.44 24.87 -14.79
C ALA A 176 -3.29 25.88 -14.75
N THR A 177 -3.24 26.68 -13.68
CA THR A 177 -2.20 27.70 -13.47
C THR A 177 -1.70 27.65 -12.03
N PRO A 178 -0.40 27.38 -11.78
CA PRO A 178 0.59 26.95 -12.78
C PRO A 178 0.28 25.56 -13.33
N GLY A 179 0.57 25.32 -14.62
CA GLY A 179 0.39 24.02 -15.27
C GLY A 179 1.53 23.04 -15.00
N SER A 180 2.68 23.53 -14.55
CA SER A 180 3.84 22.74 -14.12
C SER A 180 4.68 23.58 -13.15
N GLY A 181 5.52 22.91 -12.37
CA GLY A 181 6.39 23.60 -11.42
C GLY A 181 7.13 22.64 -10.50
N VAL A 182 7.99 23.18 -9.64
CA VAL A 182 8.72 22.41 -8.62
C VAL A 182 8.20 22.81 -7.25
N VAL A 183 7.90 21.82 -6.41
CA VAL A 183 7.53 22.01 -5.00
C VAL A 183 8.69 21.51 -4.14
N ASN A 184 9.31 22.38 -3.35
CA ASN A 184 10.43 21.99 -2.49
C ASN A 184 9.96 21.21 -1.25
N PRO A 185 10.86 20.52 -0.54
CA PRO A 185 10.52 19.75 0.66
C PRO A 185 9.72 20.56 1.70
N ASN A 186 8.57 20.02 2.12
CA ASN A 186 7.62 20.64 3.05
C ASN A 186 6.96 21.95 2.56
N GLU A 187 7.13 22.31 1.28
CA GLU A 187 6.41 23.43 0.68
C GLU A 187 5.07 22.99 0.10
N THR A 188 4.21 23.99 -0.11
CA THR A 188 2.89 23.84 -0.70
C THR A 188 2.74 24.83 -1.84
N THR A 189 2.14 24.37 -2.95
CA THR A 189 1.78 25.20 -4.11
C THR A 189 0.30 25.05 -4.39
N GLU A 190 -0.38 26.16 -4.65
CA GLU A 190 -1.77 26.17 -5.09
C GLU A 190 -1.84 26.24 -6.62
N VAL A 191 -2.70 25.40 -7.18
CA VAL A 191 -3.00 25.36 -8.61
C VAL A 191 -4.44 25.78 -8.81
N LEU A 192 -4.63 26.87 -9.53
CA LEU A 192 -5.94 27.33 -9.95
C LEU A 192 -6.35 26.60 -11.23
N VAL A 193 -7.37 25.76 -11.14
CA VAL A 193 -7.98 25.09 -12.30
C VAL A 193 -9.18 25.90 -12.73
N LYS A 194 -9.21 26.33 -13.98
CA LYS A 194 -10.26 27.17 -14.56
C LYS A 194 -10.97 26.44 -15.69
N VAL A 195 -12.30 26.42 -15.62
CA VAL A 195 -13.21 25.91 -16.63
C VAL A 195 -13.69 27.08 -17.48
N LYS A 196 -13.63 26.93 -18.81
CA LYS A 196 -14.29 27.86 -19.75
C LYS A 196 -15.83 27.77 -19.62
N PRO A 197 -16.58 28.79 -20.07
CA PRO A 197 -18.03 28.71 -20.11
C PRO A 197 -18.52 27.45 -20.84
N LEU A 198 -19.58 26.84 -20.32
CA LEU A 198 -20.12 25.58 -20.81
C LEU A 198 -21.54 25.77 -21.33
N ASP A 199 -21.78 25.28 -22.55
CA ASP A 199 -23.13 25.24 -23.10
C ASP A 199 -24.01 24.25 -22.32
N PRO A 200 -25.33 24.52 -22.16
CA PRO A 200 -26.23 23.64 -21.41
C PRO A 200 -26.26 22.18 -21.91
N SER A 201 -26.05 21.95 -23.20
CA SER A 201 -25.96 20.61 -23.81
C SER A 201 -24.71 19.83 -23.41
N ASP A 202 -23.62 20.53 -23.09
CA ASP A 202 -22.34 19.94 -22.71
C ASP A 202 -22.30 19.59 -21.22
N GLN A 203 -23.02 20.36 -20.39
CA GLN A 203 -23.04 20.22 -18.93
C GLN A 203 -23.44 18.81 -18.47
N ALA A 204 -24.33 18.12 -19.18
CA ALA A 204 -24.79 16.78 -18.83
C ALA A 204 -23.82 15.63 -19.21
N LYS A 205 -22.78 15.91 -20.00
CA LYS A 205 -21.85 14.90 -20.55
C LYS A 205 -20.41 15.02 -20.05
N ILE A 206 -20.12 16.06 -19.29
CA ILE A 206 -18.77 16.39 -18.84
C ILE A 206 -18.31 15.36 -17.79
N ARG A 207 -17.33 14.54 -18.19
CA ARG A 207 -16.62 13.56 -17.34
C ARG A 207 -15.13 13.89 -17.32
N GLU A 208 -14.84 15.12 -16.96
CA GLU A 208 -13.48 15.63 -17.03
C GLU A 208 -12.63 15.13 -15.86
N ARG A 209 -11.35 14.94 -16.14
CA ARG A 209 -10.33 14.51 -15.18
C ARG A 209 -9.12 15.42 -15.29
N LEU A 210 -8.45 15.61 -14.16
CA LEU A 210 -7.17 16.28 -14.08
C LEU A 210 -6.11 15.24 -13.71
N LEU A 211 -5.13 15.03 -14.56
CA LEU A 211 -3.96 14.21 -14.28
C LEU A 211 -2.84 15.11 -13.75
N ILE A 212 -2.31 14.76 -12.58
CA ILE A 212 -1.13 15.37 -11.97
C ILE A 212 -0.03 14.32 -12.06
N GLN A 213 0.96 14.55 -12.90
CA GLN A 213 2.16 13.74 -12.98
C GLN A 213 3.23 14.38 -12.11
N SER A 214 3.92 13.58 -11.31
CA SER A 214 5.00 14.06 -10.45
C SER A 214 6.24 13.18 -10.51
N LEU A 215 7.40 13.81 -10.34
CA LEU A 215 8.70 13.18 -10.42
C LEU A 215 9.63 13.79 -9.37
N VAL A 216 10.39 12.95 -8.67
CA VAL A 216 11.44 13.43 -7.76
C VAL A 216 12.62 13.96 -8.57
N LEU A 217 13.03 15.19 -8.31
CA LEU A 217 14.24 15.76 -8.90
C LEU A 217 15.46 15.31 -8.11
N LYS A 218 16.46 14.80 -8.82
CA LYS A 218 17.77 14.46 -8.25
C LYS A 218 18.79 15.52 -8.68
N ASP A 219 19.76 15.81 -7.82
CA ASP A 219 20.77 16.86 -8.05
C ASP A 219 21.66 16.63 -9.30
N SER A 220 21.66 15.42 -9.86
CA SER A 220 22.47 15.03 -11.02
C SER A 220 21.79 15.20 -12.38
N GLU A 221 20.54 15.67 -12.42
CA GLU A 221 19.77 15.78 -13.66
C GLU A 221 20.25 16.96 -14.53
N THR A 222 20.77 16.67 -15.71
CA THR A 222 21.20 17.69 -16.69
C THR A 222 20.11 18.06 -17.70
N GLN A 223 19.00 17.32 -17.72
CA GLN A 223 17.90 17.49 -18.66
C GLN A 223 16.92 18.57 -18.19
N SER A 224 16.14 19.12 -19.12
CA SER A 224 15.10 20.09 -18.76
C SER A 224 13.96 19.40 -17.99
N PRO A 225 13.27 20.11 -17.07
CA PRO A 225 12.15 19.54 -16.31
C PRO A 225 11.07 18.90 -17.20
N GLU A 226 10.74 19.51 -18.34
CA GLU A 226 9.71 18.98 -19.25
C GLU A 226 10.11 17.65 -19.89
N GLU A 227 11.36 17.52 -20.28
CA GLU A 227 11.92 16.29 -20.87
C GLU A 227 11.99 15.15 -19.85
N LEU A 228 12.30 15.47 -18.59
CA LEU A 228 12.31 14.49 -17.51
C LEU A 228 10.93 13.87 -17.27
N LEU A 229 9.87 14.68 -17.30
CA LEU A 229 8.50 14.20 -17.14
C LEU A 229 8.01 13.33 -18.31
N GLU A 230 8.64 13.43 -19.47
CA GLU A 230 8.28 12.64 -20.65
C GLU A 230 9.09 11.34 -20.77
N THR A 231 10.32 11.33 -20.23
CA THR A 231 11.26 10.22 -20.36
C THR A 231 11.35 9.34 -19.11
N SER A 232 11.04 9.88 -17.94
CA SER A 232 11.15 9.18 -16.66
C SER A 232 9.79 8.64 -16.19
N PRO A 233 9.79 7.54 -15.39
CA PRO A 233 8.56 7.07 -14.76
C PRO A 233 8.03 8.11 -13.76
N THR A 234 6.78 8.54 -13.93
CA THR A 234 6.10 9.49 -13.05
C THR A 234 5.16 8.79 -12.08
N THR A 235 4.88 9.47 -10.97
CA THR A 235 3.75 9.14 -10.11
C THR A 235 2.53 9.92 -10.58
N ASP A 236 1.45 9.20 -10.88
CA ASP A 236 0.25 9.77 -11.48
C ASP A 236 -0.89 9.85 -10.45
N THR A 237 -1.43 11.05 -10.25
CA THR A 237 -2.62 11.29 -9.43
C THR A 237 -3.75 11.85 -10.28
N ILE A 238 -4.94 11.26 -10.18
CA ILE A 238 -6.10 11.65 -11.01
C ILE A 238 -7.20 12.24 -10.12
N LEU A 239 -7.61 13.47 -10.41
CA LEU A 239 -8.79 14.10 -9.82
C LEU A 239 -9.98 14.06 -10.79
N LYS A 240 -11.15 13.72 -10.26
CA LYS A 240 -12.42 13.82 -10.98
C LYS A 240 -12.94 15.26 -10.87
N CYS A 241 -13.20 15.90 -11.99
CA CYS A 241 -13.85 17.22 -11.97
C CYS A 241 -15.36 17.03 -11.80
N VAL A 242 -15.93 17.65 -10.77
CA VAL A 242 -17.35 17.57 -10.43
C VAL A 242 -18.00 18.93 -10.61
N PHE A 243 -18.98 19.02 -11.51
CA PHE A 243 -19.65 20.26 -11.86
C PHE A 243 -21.01 20.32 -11.17
N ARG A 244 -21.19 21.27 -10.25
CA ARG A 244 -22.44 21.47 -9.51
C ARG A 244 -23.12 22.76 -9.94
N ILE A 245 -24.44 22.76 -10.05
CA ILE A 245 -25.25 23.94 -10.33
C ILE A 245 -26.10 24.23 -9.09
N SER A 246 -25.94 25.42 -8.52
CA SER A 246 -26.80 25.89 -7.42
C SER A 246 -28.28 25.81 -7.84
N GLY A 247 -29.09 25.06 -7.07
CA GLY A 247 -30.54 24.91 -7.29
C GLY A 247 -31.00 23.63 -8.00
N MET A 248 -30.09 22.78 -8.48
CA MET A 248 -30.42 21.42 -8.93
C MET A 248 -29.99 20.40 -7.86
N ALA A 249 -30.90 19.50 -7.46
CA ALA A 249 -30.57 18.40 -6.56
C ALA A 249 -29.38 17.60 -7.13
N PRO A 250 -28.48 17.05 -6.29
CA PRO A 250 -27.39 16.21 -6.77
C PRO A 250 -27.98 15.10 -7.65
N MET A 251 -27.44 14.95 -8.86
CA MET A 251 -27.68 13.73 -9.64
C MET A 251 -27.07 12.58 -8.82
N GLU A 252 -27.90 11.94 -7.99
CA GLU A 252 -27.60 10.61 -7.49
C GLU A 252 -27.36 9.73 -8.72
N ASP A 253 -26.15 9.17 -8.85
CA ASP A 253 -25.89 8.01 -9.70
C ASP A 253 -26.73 6.84 -9.15
N LYS A 254 -28.05 6.87 -9.38
CA LYS A 254 -28.89 5.69 -9.26
C LYS A 254 -28.49 4.79 -10.40
N ILE A 255 -27.52 3.92 -10.12
CA ILE A 255 -27.40 2.64 -10.81
C ILE A 255 -28.70 1.89 -10.47
N LYS A 256 -29.75 2.14 -11.27
CA LYS A 256 -30.92 1.26 -11.28
C LYS A 256 -30.45 -0.04 -11.92
N PRO A 257 -30.59 -1.20 -11.26
CA PRO A 257 -30.38 -2.47 -11.93
C PRO A 257 -31.41 -2.56 -13.06
N VAL A 258 -30.94 -2.50 -14.31
CA VAL A 258 -31.80 -2.71 -15.47
C VAL A 258 -32.23 -4.18 -15.45
N LYS A 259 -33.44 -4.43 -14.95
CA LYS A 259 -34.21 -5.63 -15.32
C LYS A 259 -34.66 -5.41 -16.75
N GLN A 260 -33.90 -5.92 -17.73
CA GLN A 260 -34.40 -6.05 -19.10
C GLN A 260 -35.30 -7.29 -19.16
N THR A 261 -36.59 -7.05 -18.97
CA THR A 261 -37.65 -7.91 -19.48
C THR A 261 -37.63 -7.82 -21.00
N HIS A 262 -37.48 -8.96 -21.66
CA HIS A 262 -37.62 -9.09 -23.11
C HIS A 262 -39.02 -8.63 -23.55
N SER A 263 -39.06 -7.70 -24.49
CA SER A 263 -40.22 -7.47 -25.36
C SER A 263 -39.69 -7.16 -26.75
N MET A 264 -39.99 -8.05 -27.68
CA MET A 264 -39.71 -7.91 -29.10
C MET A 264 -40.65 -6.88 -29.71
N ALA A 265 -40.11 -5.96 -30.52
CA ALA A 265 -40.86 -5.29 -31.57
C ALA A 265 -39.91 -4.95 -32.73
N SER A 266 -40.42 -5.14 -33.94
CA SER A 266 -39.73 -5.35 -35.20
C SER A 266 -39.38 -4.08 -36.00
N ALA A 267 -38.47 -4.29 -36.96
CA ALA A 267 -38.42 -3.71 -38.30
C ALA A 267 -37.82 -2.30 -38.49
N ALA A 268 -36.65 -2.25 -39.16
CA ALA A 268 -36.50 -1.81 -40.56
C ALA A 268 -35.14 -1.09 -40.81
N ASP A 269 -34.36 -1.72 -41.68
CA ASP A 269 -33.28 -1.24 -42.56
C ASP A 269 -32.63 0.15 -42.41
N SER A 270 -31.30 0.13 -42.36
CA SER A 270 -30.45 1.04 -43.15
C SER A 270 -29.01 0.53 -43.18
N SER A 271 -28.62 -0.05 -44.32
CA SER A 271 -27.27 -0.40 -44.74
C SER A 271 -26.25 0.74 -44.55
N TYR A 272 -25.18 0.49 -43.78
CA TYR A 272 -23.86 1.09 -44.01
C TYR A 272 -22.77 0.05 -43.74
N ASN A 273 -22.14 -0.43 -44.81
CA ASN A 273 -20.99 -1.32 -44.76
C ASN A 273 -19.74 -0.47 -44.95
N ALA A 274 -18.94 -0.29 -43.89
CA ALA A 274 -17.57 0.22 -43.97
C ALA A 274 -16.68 -0.66 -43.08
N LYS A 275 -15.77 -1.38 -43.75
CA LYS A 275 -14.78 -2.32 -43.20
C LYS A 275 -13.88 -1.63 -42.17
N GLY A 276 -13.65 -2.28 -41.03
CA GLY A 276 -12.49 -1.99 -40.16
C GLY A 276 -12.72 -1.91 -38.66
N GLY A 277 -13.93 -2.16 -38.14
CA GLY A 277 -14.18 -2.25 -36.70
C GLY A 277 -14.68 -3.63 -36.33
N THR A 278 -14.11 -4.25 -35.30
CA THR A 278 -14.78 -5.36 -34.60
C THR A 278 -16.22 -4.95 -34.33
N SER A 279 -17.18 -5.71 -34.87
CA SER A 279 -18.62 -5.43 -34.70
C SER A 279 -18.93 -5.14 -33.24
N VAL A 280 -19.80 -4.17 -32.96
CA VAL A 280 -20.25 -3.86 -31.59
C VAL A 280 -20.76 -5.11 -30.89
N GLU A 281 -21.33 -6.06 -31.62
CA GLU A 281 -21.73 -7.37 -31.10
C GLU A 281 -20.54 -8.25 -30.66
N ALA A 282 -19.41 -8.20 -31.37
CA ALA A 282 -18.20 -8.92 -31.00
C ALA A 282 -17.62 -8.36 -29.69
N LEU A 283 -17.57 -7.03 -29.56
CA LEU A 283 -17.12 -6.36 -28.33
C LEU A 283 -18.07 -6.63 -27.15
N LEU A 284 -19.38 -6.67 -27.39
CA LEU A 284 -20.35 -7.02 -26.35
C LEU A 284 -20.20 -8.48 -25.89
N ASN A 285 -19.97 -9.40 -26.82
CA ASN A 285 -19.70 -10.80 -26.52
C ASN A 285 -18.39 -10.97 -25.74
N GLU A 286 -17.34 -10.23 -26.10
CA GLU A 286 -16.06 -10.23 -25.39
C GLU A 286 -16.19 -9.67 -23.97
N ILE A 287 -16.90 -8.54 -23.80
CA ILE A 287 -17.20 -7.98 -22.47
C ILE A 287 -18.00 -8.98 -21.62
N GLN A 288 -18.92 -9.73 -22.22
CA GLN A 288 -19.69 -10.74 -21.52
C GLN A 288 -18.82 -11.94 -21.11
N ALA A 289 -17.95 -12.41 -22.00
CA ALA A 289 -16.98 -13.47 -21.70
C ALA A 289 -16.03 -13.07 -20.57
N LEU A 290 -15.46 -11.85 -20.65
CA LEU A 290 -14.56 -11.31 -19.63
C LEU A 290 -15.25 -11.13 -18.28
N ARG A 291 -16.55 -10.82 -18.25
CA ARG A 291 -17.33 -10.75 -17.00
C ARG A 291 -17.55 -12.13 -16.37
N VAL A 292 -17.77 -13.16 -17.19
CA VAL A 292 -17.90 -14.54 -16.71
C VAL A 292 -16.55 -15.04 -16.18
N GLU A 293 -15.46 -14.78 -16.90
CA GLU A 293 -14.11 -15.16 -16.48
C GLU A 293 -13.69 -14.45 -15.18
N ASN A 294 -13.92 -13.14 -15.06
CA ASN A 294 -13.65 -12.41 -13.83
C ASN A 294 -14.48 -12.92 -12.64
N LYS A 295 -15.70 -13.41 -12.90
CA LYS A 295 -16.53 -14.04 -11.86
C LYS A 295 -15.93 -15.39 -11.44
N ALA A 296 -15.51 -16.21 -12.40
CA ALA A 296 -14.86 -17.49 -12.13
C ALA A 296 -13.53 -17.31 -11.38
N LEU A 297 -12.72 -16.33 -11.76
CA LEU A 297 -11.46 -16.00 -11.08
C LEU A 297 -11.70 -15.49 -9.65
N LYS A 298 -12.75 -14.70 -9.42
CA LYS A 298 -13.14 -14.28 -8.07
C LYS A 298 -13.62 -15.46 -7.21
N GLU A 299 -14.41 -16.38 -7.79
CA GLU A 299 -14.83 -17.60 -7.10
C GLU A 299 -13.64 -18.52 -6.82
N ALA A 300 -12.68 -18.64 -7.74
CA ALA A 300 -11.45 -19.40 -7.56
C ALA A 300 -10.53 -18.78 -6.50
N ASP A 301 -10.38 -17.45 -6.44
CA ASP A 301 -9.64 -16.75 -5.38
C ASP A 301 -10.30 -16.93 -4.01
N ILE A 302 -11.64 -16.87 -3.95
CA ILE A 302 -12.39 -17.17 -2.72
C ILE A 302 -12.21 -18.65 -2.30
N GLN A 303 -12.22 -19.58 -3.26
CA GLN A 303 -11.98 -21.01 -3.00
C GLN A 303 -10.53 -21.26 -2.55
N HIS A 304 -9.53 -20.64 -3.19
CA HIS A 304 -8.13 -20.72 -2.77
C HIS A 304 -7.92 -20.14 -1.37
N ARG A 305 -8.57 -19.02 -1.03
CA ARG A 305 -8.54 -18.46 0.33
C ARG A 305 -9.22 -19.37 1.35
N ARG A 306 -10.32 -20.03 0.97
CA ARG A 306 -11.00 -21.02 1.84
C ARG A 306 -10.20 -22.31 2.01
N ALA A 307 -9.54 -22.80 0.96
CA ALA A 307 -8.66 -23.97 1.02
C ALA A 307 -7.40 -23.69 1.85
N ALA A 308 -6.79 -22.51 1.69
CA ALA A 308 -5.68 -22.08 2.55
C ALA A 308 -6.10 -21.94 4.03
N LEU A 309 -7.34 -21.55 4.31
CA LEU A 309 -7.91 -21.55 5.66
C LEU A 309 -8.18 -22.97 6.20
N SER A 310 -8.58 -23.93 5.37
CA SER A 310 -8.77 -25.33 5.81
C SER A 310 -7.45 -26.05 6.07
N ASP A 311 -6.41 -25.78 5.28
CA ASP A 311 -5.07 -26.37 5.49
C ASP A 311 -4.39 -25.84 6.76
N THR A 312 -4.72 -24.61 7.17
CA THR A 312 -4.24 -24.06 8.44
C THR A 312 -4.97 -24.68 9.65
N CYS A 313 -6.22 -25.16 9.47
CA CYS A 313 -7.01 -25.78 10.54
C CYS A 313 -6.68 -27.28 10.73
N LEU A 314 -6.25 -27.97 9.68
CA LEU A 314 -5.80 -29.37 9.77
C LEU A 314 -4.42 -29.53 10.43
N HIS A 315 -3.60 -28.47 10.49
CA HIS A 315 -2.32 -28.49 11.21
C HIS A 315 -2.40 -28.03 12.68
N SER A 316 -3.58 -27.66 13.20
CA SER A 316 -3.76 -27.28 14.62
C SER A 316 -4.68 -28.22 15.41
N ALA A 317 -5.11 -29.34 14.82
CA ALA A 317 -5.99 -30.32 15.46
C ALA A 317 -5.37 -31.73 15.56
N VAL A 318 -4.07 -31.85 15.86
CA VAL A 318 -3.50 -33.05 16.50
C VAL A 318 -2.44 -32.61 17.50
N GLY A 319 -2.86 -32.31 18.72
CA GLY A 319 -1.94 -31.87 19.77
C GLY A 319 -2.63 -31.53 21.08
N GLY A 320 -3.40 -32.46 21.64
CA GLY A 320 -3.95 -32.31 22.99
C GLY A 320 -5.09 -33.28 23.30
N GLY A 321 -4.77 -34.44 23.87
CA GLY A 321 -5.77 -35.38 24.38
C GLY A 321 -5.16 -36.75 24.70
N ALA A 322 -4.84 -36.97 25.97
CA ALA A 322 -4.26 -38.21 26.47
C ALA A 322 -5.23 -39.39 26.37
N ALA A 323 -4.77 -40.53 25.84
CA ALA A 323 -5.33 -41.85 26.14
C ALA A 323 -4.25 -42.92 26.00
N ILE A 324 -4.05 -43.67 27.08
CA ILE A 324 -3.19 -44.84 27.20
C ILE A 324 -3.78 -45.97 26.35
N GLY A 325 -2.99 -46.58 25.45
CA GLY A 325 -3.38 -47.78 24.72
C GLY A 325 -2.25 -48.32 23.83
N ARG A 326 -1.63 -49.42 24.26
CA ARG A 326 -0.66 -50.22 23.48
C ARG A 326 -1.28 -50.71 22.16
N GLN A 327 -0.63 -50.47 21.01
CA GLN A 327 -0.43 -51.46 19.93
C GLN A 327 0.36 -50.88 18.75
N GLY A 328 1.33 -51.67 18.25
CA GLY A 328 1.58 -51.80 16.81
C GLY A 328 2.53 -50.82 16.14
N ALA A 329 3.83 -51.11 16.20
CA ALA A 329 4.76 -50.73 15.15
C ALA A 329 4.34 -51.37 13.81
N LEU A 330 4.14 -50.56 12.76
CA LEU A 330 4.19 -50.85 11.31
C LEU A 330 3.27 -49.86 10.57
N GLY A 331 3.80 -48.71 10.14
CA GLY A 331 3.01 -47.74 9.37
C GLY A 331 3.73 -46.48 8.87
N ALA A 332 4.96 -46.22 9.33
CA ALA A 332 5.68 -44.97 9.05
C ALA A 332 6.67 -45.07 7.87
N ILE A 333 6.30 -45.73 6.75
CA ILE A 333 7.18 -45.80 5.56
C ILE A 333 6.54 -45.15 4.31
N ALA A 334 5.26 -44.76 4.35
CA ALA A 334 4.54 -44.37 3.12
C ALA A 334 4.46 -42.86 2.81
N SER A 335 5.27 -41.99 3.43
CA SER A 335 5.15 -40.54 3.16
C SER A 335 6.46 -39.75 3.16
N VAL A 336 7.60 -40.40 2.87
CA VAL A 336 8.87 -39.68 2.71
C VAL A 336 8.94 -39.08 1.30
N PRO A 337 9.07 -37.74 1.15
CA PRO A 337 9.17 -37.11 -0.16
C PRO A 337 10.35 -37.66 -0.97
N PRO A 338 10.21 -37.87 -2.30
CA PRO A 338 11.27 -38.40 -3.16
C PRO A 338 12.60 -37.64 -3.06
N ILE A 339 12.55 -36.35 -2.73
CA ILE A 339 13.71 -35.47 -2.53
C ILE A 339 14.62 -35.95 -1.39
N LEU A 340 14.06 -36.56 -0.33
CA LEU A 340 14.85 -37.01 0.82
C LEU A 340 15.75 -38.20 0.46
N TYR A 341 15.30 -39.07 -0.46
CA TYR A 341 16.11 -40.17 -0.97
C TYR A 341 17.29 -39.67 -1.81
N LEU A 342 17.08 -38.60 -2.59
CA LEU A 342 18.16 -37.97 -3.36
C LEU A 342 19.20 -37.33 -2.44
N ILE A 343 18.76 -36.63 -1.38
CA ILE A 343 19.67 -36.03 -0.39
C ILE A 343 20.45 -37.13 0.36
N LEU A 344 19.79 -38.21 0.75
CA LEU A 344 20.44 -39.33 1.43
C LEU A 344 21.46 -40.04 0.52
N ALA A 345 21.12 -40.26 -0.74
CA ALA A 345 22.04 -40.84 -1.73
C ALA A 345 23.26 -39.93 -1.98
N LEU A 346 23.08 -38.61 -2.02
CA LEU A 346 24.15 -37.64 -2.17
C LEU A 346 25.07 -37.63 -0.94
N LEU A 347 24.52 -37.69 0.28
CA LEU A 347 25.29 -37.76 1.51
C LEU A 347 26.08 -39.07 1.64
N ILE A 348 25.48 -40.20 1.27
CA ILE A 348 26.17 -41.51 1.26
C ILE A 348 27.27 -41.52 0.20
N GLY A 349 27.02 -40.98 -1.00
CA GLY A 349 28.01 -40.86 -2.06
C GLY A 349 29.19 -39.96 -1.67
N LEU A 350 28.92 -38.86 -0.94
CA LEU A 350 29.96 -37.92 -0.48
C LEU A 350 30.78 -38.49 0.69
N PHE A 351 30.16 -39.32 1.54
CA PHE A 351 30.87 -40.06 2.59
C PHE A 351 31.73 -41.18 2.01
N LEU A 352 31.21 -41.98 1.08
CA LEU A 352 31.97 -43.08 0.46
C LEU A 352 33.06 -42.56 -0.49
N GLY A 353 32.83 -41.45 -1.19
CA GLY A 353 33.83 -40.81 -2.04
C GLY A 353 35.02 -40.23 -1.26
N LYS A 354 34.85 -39.91 0.02
CA LYS A 354 35.93 -39.46 0.91
C LYS A 354 36.84 -40.58 1.44
N PHE A 355 36.45 -41.85 1.30
CA PHE A 355 37.24 -42.99 1.74
C PHE A 355 37.94 -43.75 0.60
N ALA A 356 37.72 -43.34 -0.66
CA ALA A 356 38.24 -44.00 -1.85
C ALA A 356 39.25 -43.18 -2.67
N LEU A 357 39.79 -42.09 -2.11
CA LEU A 357 40.86 -41.30 -2.73
C LEU A 357 42.06 -41.13 -1.80
#